data_AF-A0A2N5ZFN4-F1
#
_entry.id   AF-A0A2N5ZFN4-F1
#
_cell.length_a   1.000
_cell.length_b   1.000
_cell.length_c   1.000
_cell.angle_alpha   90.00
_cell.angle_beta   90.00
_cell.angle_gamma   90.00
#
_symmetry.space_group_name_H-M   'P 1'
#
loop_
_entity.id
_entity.type
_entity.pdbx_description
1 polymer ?
#
loop_
_entity_poly.entity_id
_entity_poly.type
_entity_poly.pdbx_seq_one_letter_code
_entity_poly.pdbx_strand_id
1 'polypeptide(L)'
;MLKKYAKVLSMMLMVAIVLTVAGCGGGGGGTSVVDDGGDNNTVTSIASLLSGGLDLSNISLSAPKYAAGDTTELTASFGYFDNAGNYQEVDTLPVVAGASSGLYNYSGTIETTVTKNLIIKVKNPALGYLPNVENVIPSVGNHEAVKVETVDNKTYKKANIIKQATRAGKEINIAEVLTKIPPTTLYKLDDADITAIANAFIAVIAAEETKLATMTEEKQEKFTTLKDKSFELSNQALEWIQNGEYDEDTAWEIYEAELKAWALKNHFTREEYYDVLNAKNTKFNSIVTLSGGAINVTL
;
A
#
# COMPACT_ATOMS: atom_id res chain seq x y z
N MET A 1 -20.27 -16.18 31.61
CA MET A 1 -19.31 -16.89 30.73
C MET A 1 -19.91 -17.38 29.40
N LEU A 2 -21.22 -17.64 29.28
CA LEU A 2 -21.82 -18.13 28.02
C LEU A 2 -21.74 -17.16 26.81
N LYS A 3 -21.66 -15.84 27.01
CA LYS A 3 -21.60 -14.87 25.89
C LYS A 3 -20.27 -14.86 25.12
N LYS A 4 -19.17 -15.33 25.71
CA LYS A 4 -17.85 -15.38 25.03
C LYS A 4 -17.74 -16.58 24.09
N TYR A 5 -18.43 -17.69 24.37
CA TYR A 5 -18.41 -18.87 23.52
C TYR A 5 -19.35 -18.76 22.30
N ALA A 6 -20.39 -17.94 22.38
CA ALA A 6 -21.29 -17.70 21.24
C ALA A 6 -20.62 -16.97 20.07
N LYS A 7 -19.67 -16.05 20.35
CA LYS A 7 -18.94 -15.33 19.30
C LYS A 7 -17.92 -16.23 18.57
N VAL A 8 -17.23 -17.11 19.30
CA VAL A 8 -16.28 -18.06 18.72
C VAL A 8 -17.00 -19.12 17.86
N LEU A 9 -18.18 -19.57 18.29
CA LEU A 9 -18.99 -20.53 17.53
C LEU A 9 -19.61 -19.92 16.26
N SER A 10 -20.02 -18.64 16.30
CA SER A 10 -20.53 -17.93 15.12
C SER A 10 -19.44 -17.66 14.07
N MET A 11 -18.20 -17.48 14.51
CA MET A 11 -17.05 -17.22 13.62
C MET A 11 -16.58 -18.51 12.92
N MET A 12 -16.63 -19.66 13.61
CA MET A 12 -16.34 -20.96 12.97
C MET A 12 -17.41 -21.38 11.95
N LEU A 13 -18.68 -20.98 12.13
CA LEU A 13 -19.76 -21.35 11.20
C LEU A 13 -19.70 -20.58 9.87
N MET A 14 -19.19 -19.34 9.85
CA MET A 14 -18.98 -18.59 8.60
C MET A 14 -17.85 -19.18 7.73
N VAL A 15 -16.75 -19.62 8.35
CA VAL A 15 -15.61 -20.20 7.63
C VAL A 15 -15.98 -21.53 6.94
N ALA A 16 -16.94 -22.27 7.50
CA ALA A 16 -17.42 -23.53 6.92
C ALA A 16 -18.33 -23.34 5.70
N ILE A 17 -19.03 -22.20 5.57
CA ILE A 17 -19.96 -21.94 4.46
C ILE A 17 -19.20 -21.47 3.20
N VAL A 18 -18.09 -20.76 3.36
CA VAL A 18 -17.25 -20.30 2.23
C VAL A 18 -16.52 -21.47 1.51
N LEU A 19 -16.35 -22.61 2.19
CA LEU A 19 -15.63 -23.78 1.64
C LEU A 19 -16.50 -24.76 0.83
N THR A 20 -17.80 -24.50 0.63
CA THR A 20 -18.71 -25.46 -0.03
C THR A 20 -19.37 -24.98 -1.33
N VAL A 21 -18.97 -23.83 -1.90
CA VAL A 21 -19.46 -23.37 -3.22
C VAL A 21 -18.29 -23.19 -4.20
N ALA A 22 -17.61 -24.29 -4.50
CA ALA A 22 -16.79 -24.42 -5.70
C ALA A 22 -17.19 -25.74 -6.38
N GLY A 23 -17.93 -25.64 -7.49
CA GLY A 23 -18.42 -26.80 -8.20
C GLY A 23 -18.80 -26.49 -9.65
N CYS A 24 -18.07 -27.16 -10.55
CA CYS A 24 -18.37 -27.43 -11.95
C CYS A 24 -17.96 -26.37 -13.00
N GLY A 25 -16.72 -26.52 -13.48
CA GLY A 25 -16.29 -25.99 -14.78
C GLY A 25 -16.69 -26.93 -15.93
N GLY A 26 -16.80 -26.35 -17.13
CA GLY A 26 -16.98 -27.09 -18.38
C GLY A 26 -16.67 -26.24 -19.61
N GLY A 27 -15.64 -26.65 -20.36
CA GLY A 27 -15.73 -26.83 -21.82
C GLY A 27 -15.13 -25.78 -22.78
N GLY A 28 -14.06 -26.20 -23.47
CA GLY A 28 -13.71 -25.86 -24.87
C GLY A 28 -12.91 -24.56 -25.06
N GLY A 29 -11.78 -24.48 -25.77
CA GLY A 29 -11.26 -25.29 -26.86
C GLY A 29 -10.95 -24.36 -28.04
N GLY A 30 -9.70 -24.29 -28.52
CA GLY A 30 -9.36 -23.49 -29.71
C GLY A 30 -7.90 -23.08 -29.80
N THR A 31 -7.12 -23.92 -30.46
CA THR A 31 -5.72 -23.73 -30.88
C THR A 31 -5.52 -22.51 -31.78
N SER A 32 -4.38 -21.83 -31.64
CA SER A 32 -3.44 -21.61 -32.76
C SER A 32 -2.10 -21.14 -32.20
N VAL A 33 -1.13 -22.05 -32.28
CA VAL A 33 0.29 -21.75 -32.23
C VAL A 33 0.63 -21.10 -33.57
N VAL A 34 1.12 -19.86 -33.53
CA VAL A 34 2.03 -19.35 -34.54
C VAL A 34 3.26 -18.89 -33.78
N ASP A 35 4.29 -19.71 -33.92
CA ASP A 35 5.67 -19.41 -33.61
C ASP A 35 6.14 -18.36 -34.63
N ASP A 36 6.56 -17.19 -34.17
CA ASP A 36 7.46 -16.34 -34.95
C ASP A 36 8.53 -15.80 -34.01
N GLY A 37 9.77 -16.09 -34.38
CA GLY A 37 10.95 -15.83 -33.59
C GLY A 37 11.27 -14.35 -33.52
N GLY A 38 11.83 -13.95 -32.39
CA GLY A 38 12.43 -12.64 -32.24
C GLY A 38 12.82 -12.43 -30.79
N ASP A 39 14.12 -12.42 -30.52
CA ASP A 39 14.69 -11.90 -29.30
C ASP A 39 14.08 -10.54 -28.99
N ASN A 40 13.14 -10.51 -28.04
CA ASN A 40 12.77 -9.31 -27.34
C ASN A 40 12.92 -9.62 -25.87
N ASN A 41 13.82 -8.88 -25.24
CA ASN A 41 13.83 -8.72 -23.80
C ASN A 41 12.49 -8.06 -23.43
N THR A 42 11.43 -8.87 -23.33
CA THR A 42 10.09 -8.44 -22.93
C THR A 42 10.24 -7.99 -21.49
N VAL A 43 10.44 -6.69 -21.31
CA VAL A 43 10.02 -6.03 -20.09
C VAL A 43 8.52 -6.30 -20.02
N THR A 44 8.13 -7.33 -19.27
CA THR A 44 6.74 -7.71 -19.12
C THR A 44 6.05 -6.57 -18.38
N SER A 45 5.36 -5.70 -19.12
CA SER A 45 4.47 -4.71 -18.54
C SER A 45 3.31 -5.43 -17.86
N ILE A 46 2.89 -4.90 -16.73
CA ILE A 46 1.78 -5.40 -15.92
C ILE A 46 0.61 -4.47 -16.21
N ALA A 47 -0.49 -5.04 -16.69
CA ALA A 47 -1.75 -4.32 -16.82
C ALA A 47 -2.56 -4.52 -15.54
N SER A 48 -2.91 -3.44 -14.85
CA SER A 48 -3.76 -3.50 -13.63
C SER A 48 -4.95 -2.57 -13.77
N LEU A 49 -6.13 -3.06 -13.41
CA LEU A 49 -7.35 -2.25 -13.39
C LEU A 49 -7.40 -1.50 -12.07
N LEU A 50 -7.21 -0.19 -12.11
CA LEU A 50 -7.27 0.65 -10.92
C LEU A 50 -8.60 1.36 -10.83
N SER A 51 -9.11 1.50 -9.62
CA SER A 51 -10.23 2.39 -9.33
C SER A 51 -10.12 2.99 -7.93
N GLY A 52 -10.45 4.27 -7.81
CA GLY A 52 -10.34 4.98 -6.54
C GLY A 52 -11.09 6.31 -6.54
N GLY A 53 -11.26 6.84 -5.34
CA GLY A 53 -11.82 8.18 -5.11
C GLY A 53 -10.73 9.23 -4.94
N LEU A 54 -11.08 10.49 -5.20
CA LEU A 54 -10.32 11.68 -4.84
C LEU A 54 -11.24 12.62 -4.04
N ASP A 55 -10.81 13.04 -2.86
CA ASP A 55 -11.52 14.05 -2.06
C ASP A 55 -10.70 15.34 -1.99
N LEU A 56 -11.13 16.34 -2.74
CA LEU A 56 -10.55 17.68 -2.78
C LEU A 56 -11.39 18.70 -1.99
N SER A 57 -12.43 18.27 -1.25
CA SER A 57 -13.36 19.17 -0.55
C SER A 57 -12.67 20.07 0.49
N ASN A 58 -11.59 19.59 1.09
CA ASN A 58 -10.82 20.30 2.11
C ASN A 58 -9.55 20.97 1.56
N ILE A 59 -9.37 20.98 0.23
CA ILE A 59 -8.21 21.58 -0.40
C ILE A 59 -8.60 22.98 -0.87
N SER A 60 -8.05 23.97 -0.18
CA SER A 60 -8.15 25.35 -0.63
C SER A 60 -7.28 25.55 -1.86
N LEU A 61 -7.88 25.42 -3.03
CA LEU A 61 -7.31 25.79 -4.33
C LEU A 61 -7.19 27.33 -4.48
N SER A 62 -7.03 28.08 -3.38
CA SER A 62 -7.10 29.55 -3.36
C SER A 62 -5.79 30.26 -3.69
N ALA A 63 -4.69 29.54 -3.95
CA ALA A 63 -3.51 30.21 -4.52
C ALA A 63 -3.91 30.80 -5.89
N PRO A 64 -3.35 31.95 -6.33
CA PRO A 64 -3.70 32.59 -7.60
C PRO A 64 -3.59 31.66 -8.82
N LYS A 65 -2.79 30.59 -8.71
CA LYS A 65 -2.68 29.55 -9.73
C LYS A 65 -3.84 28.54 -9.72
N TYR A 66 -4.51 28.29 -8.61
CA TYR A 66 -5.57 27.26 -8.50
C TYR A 66 -6.99 27.84 -8.41
N ALA A 67 -7.13 29.18 -8.32
CA ALA A 67 -8.40 29.86 -8.16
C ALA A 67 -9.06 30.12 -9.52
N ALA A 68 -10.15 29.40 -9.79
CA ALA A 68 -11.11 29.58 -10.90
C ALA A 68 -10.63 29.11 -12.29
N GLY A 69 -11.26 28.03 -12.77
CA GLY A 69 -11.38 27.81 -14.22
C GLY A 69 -11.58 26.37 -14.66
N ASP A 70 -10.74 25.45 -14.19
CA ASP A 70 -10.59 24.16 -14.89
C ASP A 70 -10.32 22.98 -13.94
N THR A 71 -11.22 22.72 -13.00
CA THR A 71 -11.27 21.41 -12.31
C THR A 71 -11.81 20.30 -13.23
N THR A 72 -12.20 20.65 -14.46
CA THR A 72 -12.74 19.79 -15.52
C THR A 72 -11.72 18.87 -16.18
N GLU A 73 -10.41 19.10 -15.97
CA GLU A 73 -9.35 18.30 -16.58
C GLU A 73 -8.38 17.71 -15.54
N LEU A 74 -8.87 17.28 -14.38
CA LEU A 74 -8.00 16.56 -13.44
C LEU A 74 -7.59 15.20 -14.01
N THR A 75 -6.36 14.78 -13.71
CA THR A 75 -5.85 13.44 -14.02
C THR A 75 -5.23 12.82 -12.77
N ALA A 76 -5.47 11.53 -12.59
CA ALA A 76 -4.77 10.72 -11.61
C ALA A 76 -3.51 10.20 -12.28
N SER A 77 -2.35 10.63 -11.82
CA SER A 77 -1.04 10.26 -12.33
C SER A 77 -0.46 9.15 -11.47
N PHE A 78 0.00 8.09 -12.09
CA PHE A 78 0.55 6.89 -11.46
C PHE A 78 2.03 6.80 -11.76
N GLY A 79 2.83 6.53 -10.74
CA GLY A 79 4.27 6.57 -10.89
C GLY A 79 4.99 6.07 -9.66
N TYR A 80 6.28 6.35 -9.55
CA TYR A 80 7.10 5.93 -8.41
C TYR A 80 8.14 7.00 -8.09
N PHE A 81 8.77 6.90 -6.92
CA PHE A 81 9.93 7.74 -6.61
C PHE A 81 11.22 7.06 -7.08
N ASP A 82 12.13 7.82 -7.69
CA ASP A 82 13.49 7.34 -7.96
C ASP A 82 14.38 7.46 -6.70
N ASN A 83 15.63 6.98 -6.78
CA ASN A 83 16.61 7.05 -5.67
C ASN A 83 16.99 8.49 -5.28
N ALA A 84 16.67 9.50 -6.10
CA ALA A 84 16.82 10.91 -5.72
C ALA A 84 15.55 11.47 -5.06
N GLY A 85 14.45 10.70 -5.07
CA GLY A 85 13.14 11.09 -4.54
C GLY A 85 12.31 11.89 -5.54
N ASN A 86 12.69 11.91 -6.82
CA ASN A 86 11.88 12.53 -7.87
C ASN A 86 10.77 11.58 -8.30
N TYR A 87 9.60 12.15 -8.55
CA TYR A 87 8.48 11.39 -9.08
C TYR A 87 8.68 11.09 -10.56
N GLN A 88 8.54 9.82 -10.93
CA GLN A 88 8.60 9.31 -12.29
C GLN A 88 7.19 8.85 -12.68
N GLU A 89 6.52 9.64 -13.53
CA GLU A 89 5.19 9.33 -14.08
C GLU A 89 5.32 8.13 -15.03
N VAL A 90 4.42 7.15 -14.84
CA VAL A 90 4.30 5.95 -15.67
C VAL A 90 3.06 6.04 -16.54
N ASP A 91 1.93 6.41 -15.94
CA ASP A 91 0.65 6.48 -16.64
C ASP A 91 -0.29 7.51 -16.00
N THR A 92 -1.39 7.86 -16.69
CA THR A 92 -2.42 8.76 -16.18
C THR A 92 -3.81 8.25 -16.53
N LEU A 93 -4.75 8.37 -15.58
CA LEU A 93 -6.16 8.14 -15.82
C LEU A 93 -6.96 9.45 -15.75
N PRO A 94 -8.00 9.61 -16.59
CA PRO A 94 -8.90 10.74 -16.48
C PRO A 94 -9.67 10.68 -15.15
N VAL A 95 -9.86 11.85 -14.54
CA VAL A 95 -10.67 11.99 -13.33
C VAL A 95 -12.04 12.50 -13.72
N VAL A 96 -13.09 11.87 -13.20
CA VAL A 96 -14.48 12.23 -13.45
C VAL A 96 -15.10 12.77 -12.16
N ALA A 97 -15.84 13.87 -12.29
CA ALA A 97 -16.56 14.45 -11.15
C ALA A 97 -17.57 13.45 -10.56
N GLY A 98 -17.58 13.36 -9.23
CA GLY A 98 -18.51 12.53 -8.47
C GLY A 98 -19.86 13.22 -8.25
N ALA A 99 -20.72 12.57 -7.45
CA ALA A 99 -22.07 13.06 -7.16
C ALA A 99 -22.11 14.36 -6.31
N SER A 100 -21.01 14.66 -5.61
CA SER A 100 -20.88 15.83 -4.73
C SER A 100 -19.71 16.69 -5.15
N SER A 101 -19.84 18.02 -4.99
CA SER A 101 -18.76 18.97 -5.26
C SER A 101 -17.50 18.62 -4.47
N GLY A 102 -16.35 18.56 -5.14
CA GLY A 102 -15.06 18.25 -4.53
C GLY A 102 -14.73 16.76 -4.44
N LEU A 103 -15.67 15.86 -4.75
CA LEU A 103 -15.41 14.43 -4.88
C LEU A 103 -15.25 14.05 -6.34
N TYR A 104 -14.27 13.21 -6.63
CA TYR A 104 -14.00 12.70 -7.97
C TYR A 104 -13.66 11.22 -7.93
N ASN A 105 -13.74 10.56 -9.08
CA ASN A 105 -13.36 9.16 -9.24
C ASN A 105 -12.44 9.01 -10.45
N TYR A 106 -11.59 8.02 -10.41
CA TYR A 106 -10.85 7.54 -11.57
C TYR A 106 -11.02 6.03 -11.66
N SER A 107 -11.06 5.53 -12.89
CA SER A 107 -10.97 4.11 -13.16
C SER A 107 -10.38 3.85 -14.53
N GLY A 108 -9.62 2.78 -14.65
CA GLY A 108 -9.01 2.40 -15.92
C GLY A 108 -7.85 1.45 -15.72
N THR A 109 -7.37 0.92 -16.84
CA THR A 109 -6.18 0.07 -16.86
C THR A 109 -4.96 0.96 -16.94
N ILE A 110 -3.98 0.71 -16.07
CA ILE A 110 -2.64 1.26 -16.21
C ILE A 110 -1.67 0.17 -16.64
N GLU A 111 -0.65 0.52 -17.39
CA GLU A 111 0.47 -0.36 -17.71
C GLU A 111 1.73 0.08 -16.97
N THR A 112 2.31 -0.80 -16.15
CA THR A 112 3.49 -0.46 -15.34
C THR A 112 4.44 -1.63 -15.18
N THR A 113 5.73 -1.35 -15.01
CA THR A 113 6.75 -2.33 -14.62
C THR A 113 7.03 -2.30 -13.12
N VAL A 114 6.43 -1.33 -12.41
CA VAL A 114 6.55 -1.16 -10.97
C VAL A 114 5.52 -2.06 -10.31
N THR A 115 5.97 -3.02 -9.52
CA THR A 115 5.09 -3.98 -8.83
C THR A 115 4.72 -3.57 -7.41
N LYS A 116 5.44 -2.61 -6.81
CA LYS A 116 5.30 -2.22 -5.40
C LYS A 116 5.39 -0.70 -5.20
N ASN A 117 4.65 -0.20 -4.21
CA ASN A 117 4.59 1.22 -3.83
C ASN A 117 4.34 2.18 -5.00
N LEU A 118 3.37 1.85 -5.85
CA LEU A 118 2.95 2.75 -6.91
C LEU A 118 2.28 3.98 -6.28
N ILE A 119 2.76 5.17 -6.63
CA ILE A 119 2.34 6.44 -6.09
C ILE A 119 1.32 7.07 -7.02
N ILE A 120 0.19 7.47 -6.45
CA ILE A 120 -0.85 8.22 -7.14
C ILE A 120 -0.69 9.69 -6.77
N LYS A 121 -0.66 10.57 -7.76
CA LYS A 121 -0.68 12.02 -7.60
C LYS A 121 -1.82 12.61 -8.42
N VAL A 122 -2.41 13.71 -7.96
CA VAL A 122 -3.40 14.43 -8.76
C VAL A 122 -2.71 15.54 -9.55
N LYS A 123 -2.96 15.59 -10.86
CA LYS A 123 -2.39 16.57 -11.78
C LYS A 123 -3.50 17.37 -12.44
N ASN A 124 -3.30 18.67 -12.53
CA ASN A 124 -4.10 19.57 -13.35
C ASN A 124 -3.21 20.03 -14.53
N PRO A 125 -3.64 19.91 -15.79
CA PRO A 125 -2.84 20.28 -16.96
C PRO A 125 -2.29 21.70 -16.92
N ALA A 126 -3.08 22.66 -16.46
CA ALA A 126 -2.66 24.06 -16.37
C ALA A 126 -1.68 24.29 -15.19
N LEU A 127 -1.79 23.50 -14.13
CA LEU A 127 -1.21 23.81 -12.82
C LEU A 127 -0.14 22.80 -12.36
N GLY A 128 0.04 21.70 -13.08
CA GLY A 128 0.88 20.58 -12.68
C GLY A 128 0.28 19.80 -11.50
N TYR A 129 1.14 19.13 -10.72
CA TYR A 129 0.71 18.35 -9.57
C TYR A 129 0.14 19.22 -8.46
N LEU A 130 -1.01 18.79 -7.93
CA LEU A 130 -1.58 19.38 -6.75
C LEU A 130 -0.70 19.01 -5.53
N PRO A 131 -0.33 19.99 -4.68
CA PRO A 131 0.49 19.71 -3.52
C PRO A 131 -0.28 18.88 -2.50
N ASN A 132 0.39 17.89 -1.91
CA ASN A 132 -0.12 17.07 -0.81
C ASN A 132 -1.39 16.27 -1.15
N VAL A 133 -1.65 15.98 -2.43
CA VAL A 133 -2.73 15.11 -2.89
C VAL A 133 -2.12 13.87 -3.51
N GLU A 134 -1.67 12.96 -2.64
CA GLU A 134 -0.90 11.79 -3.04
C GLU A 134 -1.29 10.58 -2.18
N ASN A 135 -1.30 9.38 -2.74
CA ASN A 135 -1.50 8.13 -1.98
C ASN A 135 -0.59 7.01 -2.52
N VAL A 136 -0.54 5.90 -1.79
CA VAL A 136 0.29 4.73 -2.09
C VAL A 136 -0.58 3.53 -2.41
N ILE A 137 -0.28 2.85 -3.51
CA ILE A 137 -0.74 1.51 -3.83
C ILE A 137 0.41 0.54 -3.47
N PRO A 138 0.25 -0.27 -2.42
CA PRO A 138 1.31 -1.15 -1.91
C PRO A 138 1.81 -2.14 -2.96
N SER A 139 0.90 -2.74 -3.73
CA SER A 139 1.24 -3.72 -4.76
C SER A 139 0.33 -3.58 -5.98
N VAL A 140 0.83 -3.91 -7.15
CA VAL A 140 0.00 -4.06 -8.36
C VAL A 140 0.23 -5.45 -8.94
N GLY A 141 -0.85 -6.23 -8.97
CA GLY A 141 -0.87 -7.57 -9.54
C GLY A 141 -1.22 -7.56 -11.02
N ASN A 142 -0.75 -8.59 -11.73
CA ASN A 142 -1.03 -8.75 -13.15
C ASN A 142 -2.49 -9.09 -13.39
N HIS A 143 -3.20 -8.23 -14.12
CA HIS A 143 -4.64 -8.30 -14.38
C HIS A 143 -5.52 -8.23 -13.12
N GLU A 144 -4.97 -7.81 -11.98
CA GLU A 144 -5.75 -7.64 -10.76
C GLU A 144 -6.47 -6.29 -10.75
N ALA A 145 -7.71 -6.30 -10.27
CA ALA A 145 -8.42 -5.08 -9.95
C ALA A 145 -7.94 -4.59 -8.59
N VAL A 146 -7.26 -3.45 -8.55
CA VAL A 146 -6.80 -2.85 -7.29
C VAL A 146 -7.67 -1.65 -6.96
N LYS A 147 -8.29 -1.75 -5.79
CA LYS A 147 -9.07 -0.69 -5.16
C LYS A 147 -8.14 0.18 -4.33
N VAL A 148 -8.17 1.49 -4.61
CA VAL A 148 -7.34 2.46 -3.93
C VAL A 148 -8.19 3.28 -2.95
N GLU A 149 -7.72 3.34 -1.70
CA GLU A 149 -8.17 4.33 -0.72
C GLU A 149 -8.22 5.75 -1.32
N THR A 150 -9.27 6.48 -0.95
CA THR A 150 -9.50 7.86 -1.37
C THR A 150 -8.26 8.72 -1.15
N VAL A 151 -7.79 9.37 -2.22
CA VAL A 151 -6.65 10.31 -2.13
C VAL A 151 -7.17 11.64 -1.58
N ASP A 152 -6.54 12.15 -0.53
CA ASP A 152 -6.90 13.41 0.12
C ASP A 152 -5.65 14.19 0.58
N ASN A 153 -5.85 15.26 1.37
CA ASN A 153 -4.77 16.09 1.90
C ASN A 153 -4.05 15.52 3.15
N LYS A 154 -4.35 14.29 3.55
CA LYS A 154 -3.73 13.56 4.67
C LYS A 154 -2.97 12.32 4.18
N THR A 155 -3.41 11.68 3.10
CA THR A 155 -2.79 10.48 2.55
C THR A 155 -1.35 10.71 2.06
N TYR A 156 -0.98 11.96 1.72
CA TYR A 156 0.38 12.29 1.23
C TYR A 156 1.49 11.92 2.22
N LYS A 157 1.17 11.84 3.53
CA LYS A 157 2.14 11.46 4.56
C LYS A 157 2.65 10.04 4.37
N LYS A 158 1.78 9.12 3.91
CA LYS A 158 2.15 7.75 3.53
C LYS A 158 3.18 7.78 2.40
N ALA A 159 2.90 8.53 1.34
CA ALA A 159 3.79 8.68 0.18
C ALA A 159 5.13 9.34 0.56
N ASN A 160 5.13 10.31 1.48
CA ASN A 160 6.36 10.98 1.92
C ASN A 160 7.30 10.03 2.69
N ILE A 161 6.76 9.11 3.50
CA ILE A 161 7.57 8.07 4.15
C ILE A 161 8.22 7.17 3.11
N ILE A 162 7.45 6.71 2.11
CA ILE A 162 7.98 5.91 0.99
C ILE A 162 9.09 6.68 0.27
N LYS A 163 8.85 7.94 -0.10
CA LYS A 163 9.84 8.80 -0.77
C LYS A 163 11.17 8.86 -0.04
N GLN A 164 11.14 9.09 1.28
CA GLN A 164 12.37 9.17 2.07
C GLN A 164 13.10 7.83 2.13
N ALA A 165 12.37 6.72 2.25
CA ALA A 165 12.95 5.39 2.22
C ALA A 165 13.57 5.05 0.86
N THR A 166 12.90 5.39 -0.23
CA THR A 166 13.43 5.21 -1.59
C THR A 166 14.71 6.00 -1.81
N ARG A 167 14.82 7.22 -1.26
CA ARG A 167 16.08 8.00 -1.30
C ARG A 167 17.24 7.30 -0.59
N ALA A 168 16.95 6.45 0.39
CA ALA A 168 17.93 5.60 1.07
C ALA A 168 18.12 4.24 0.39
N GLY A 169 17.50 4.02 -0.79
CA GLY A 169 17.53 2.75 -1.51
C GLY A 169 16.75 1.64 -0.80
N LYS A 170 15.76 1.98 0.03
CA LYS A 170 14.96 1.03 0.81
C LYS A 170 13.55 0.90 0.28
N GLU A 171 13.05 -0.33 0.24
CA GLU A 171 11.66 -0.65 -0.04
C GLU A 171 10.89 -0.89 1.27
N ILE A 172 9.93 -0.01 1.55
CA ILE A 172 9.02 -0.09 2.70
C ILE A 172 7.64 -0.52 2.21
N ASN A 173 7.01 -1.48 2.88
CA ASN A 173 5.57 -1.68 2.74
C ASN A 173 4.84 -0.72 3.70
N ILE A 174 3.90 0.09 3.19
CA ILE A 174 3.18 1.06 4.01
C ILE A 174 2.45 0.42 5.20
N ALA A 175 2.00 -0.83 5.09
CA ALA A 175 1.36 -1.53 6.21
C ALA A 175 2.32 -1.75 7.40
N GLU A 176 3.63 -1.82 7.16
CA GLU A 176 4.61 -1.87 8.25
C GLU A 176 4.61 -0.57 9.07
N VAL A 177 4.27 0.56 8.44
CA VAL A 177 4.10 1.84 9.12
C VAL A 177 2.76 1.88 9.85
N LEU A 178 1.67 1.52 9.16
CA LEU A 178 0.30 1.71 9.66
C LEU A 178 -0.07 0.76 10.80
N THR A 179 0.60 -0.40 10.90
CA THR A 179 0.51 -1.30 12.06
C THR A 179 1.28 -0.82 13.30
N LYS A 180 2.00 0.31 13.19
CA LYS A 180 2.79 0.91 14.28
C LYS A 180 2.28 2.28 14.65
N ILE A 181 1.91 3.04 13.63
CA ILE A 181 1.34 4.37 13.73
C ILE A 181 0.00 4.32 13.01
N PRO A 182 -1.10 4.11 13.75
CA PRO A 182 -2.43 4.08 13.16
C PRO A 182 -2.69 5.36 12.36
N PRO A 183 -3.41 5.28 11.23
CA PRO A 183 -3.79 6.43 10.41
C PRO A 183 -4.27 7.64 11.20
N THR A 184 -5.12 7.43 12.21
CA THR A 184 -5.63 8.52 13.07
C THR A 184 -4.55 9.31 13.81
N THR A 185 -3.38 8.70 14.05
CA THR A 185 -2.19 9.33 14.61
C THR A 185 -1.31 9.89 13.51
N LEU A 186 -1.02 9.11 12.46
CA LEU A 186 -0.18 9.51 11.33
C LEU A 186 -0.64 10.84 10.72
N TYR A 187 -1.95 11.02 10.55
CA TYR A 187 -2.53 12.21 9.94
C TYR A 187 -2.36 13.48 10.78
N LYS A 188 -1.99 13.38 12.06
CA LYS A 188 -1.77 14.54 12.96
C LYS A 188 -0.31 15.00 13.02
N LEU A 189 0.63 14.20 12.50
CA LEU A 189 2.06 14.46 12.60
C LEU A 189 2.52 15.59 11.67
N ASP A 190 3.56 16.33 12.03
CA ASP A 190 4.15 17.32 11.13
C ASP A 190 5.20 16.68 10.19
N ASP A 191 5.76 17.47 9.27
CA ASP A 191 6.76 16.96 8.31
C ASP A 191 8.08 16.51 8.97
N ALA A 192 8.42 17.07 10.14
CA ALA A 192 9.62 16.69 10.88
C ALA A 192 9.41 15.31 11.52
N ASP A 193 8.25 15.08 12.14
CA ASP A 193 7.83 13.79 12.66
C ASP A 193 7.80 12.71 11.56
N ILE A 194 7.25 13.03 10.39
CA ILE A 194 7.21 12.11 9.24
C ILE A 194 8.63 11.74 8.78
N THR A 195 9.55 12.71 8.73
CA THR A 195 10.95 12.46 8.39
C THR A 195 11.62 11.57 9.44
N ALA A 196 11.34 11.80 10.72
CA ALA A 196 11.92 11.05 11.82
C ALA A 196 11.43 9.58 11.81
N ILE A 197 10.14 9.35 11.54
CA ILE A 197 9.56 8.01 11.33
C ILE A 197 10.22 7.31 10.15
N ALA A 198 10.37 7.99 9.01
CA ALA A 198 10.98 7.40 7.84
C ALA A 198 12.43 6.95 8.12
N ASN A 199 13.21 7.79 8.79
CA ASN A 199 14.58 7.45 9.20
C ASN A 199 14.63 6.24 10.15
N ALA A 200 13.68 6.13 11.07
CA ALA A 200 13.57 4.97 11.96
C ALA A 200 13.30 3.68 11.18
N PHE A 201 12.38 3.70 10.20
CA PHE A 201 12.13 2.53 9.35
C PHE A 201 13.34 2.18 8.48
N ILE A 202 14.04 3.17 7.91
CA ILE A 202 15.28 2.95 7.14
C ILE A 202 16.32 2.22 7.99
N ALA A 203 16.53 2.66 9.24
CA ALA A 203 17.48 2.03 10.15
C ALA A 203 17.09 0.59 10.51
N VAL A 204 15.79 0.34 10.74
CA VAL A 204 15.25 -1.00 10.97
C VAL A 204 15.53 -1.92 9.78
N ILE A 205 15.24 -1.47 8.56
CA ILE A 205 15.44 -2.27 7.34
C ILE A 205 16.92 -2.53 7.08
N ALA A 206 17.80 -1.55 7.29
CA ALA A 206 19.24 -1.75 7.15
C ALA A 206 19.77 -2.82 8.11
N ALA A 207 19.25 -2.85 9.34
CA ALA A 207 19.61 -3.88 10.31
C ALA A 207 19.07 -5.27 9.92
N GLU A 208 17.90 -5.34 9.29
CA GLU A 208 17.33 -6.58 8.75
C GLU A 208 18.13 -7.13 7.59
N GLU A 209 18.47 -6.29 6.61
CA GLU A 209 19.30 -6.68 5.47
C GLU A 209 20.66 -7.22 5.93
N THR A 210 21.28 -6.58 6.93
CA THR A 210 22.53 -7.05 7.54
C THR A 210 22.34 -8.45 8.15
N LYS A 211 21.21 -8.69 8.82
CA LYS A 211 20.89 -10.01 9.39
C LYS A 211 20.62 -11.04 8.29
N LEU A 212 19.85 -10.69 7.26
CA LEU A 212 19.51 -11.55 6.14
C LEU A 212 20.74 -12.01 5.36
N ALA A 213 21.72 -11.12 5.17
CA ALA A 213 22.99 -11.44 4.53
C ALA A 213 23.78 -12.55 5.27
N THR A 214 23.49 -12.79 6.54
CA THR A 214 24.11 -13.88 7.34
C THR A 214 23.27 -15.15 7.40
N MET A 215 22.04 -15.13 6.86
CA MET A 215 21.16 -16.29 6.82
C MET A 215 21.46 -17.21 5.63
N THR A 216 20.99 -18.46 5.70
CA THR A 216 21.01 -19.39 4.57
C THR A 216 20.08 -18.92 3.44
N GLU A 217 20.34 -19.34 2.20
CA GLU A 217 19.51 -19.01 1.03
C GLU A 217 18.03 -19.39 1.23
N GLU A 218 17.76 -20.57 1.81
CA GLU A 218 16.39 -21.01 2.14
C GLU A 218 15.66 -20.01 3.05
N LYS A 219 16.36 -19.42 4.02
CA LYS A 219 15.76 -18.43 4.93
C LYS A 219 15.55 -17.08 4.26
N GLN A 220 16.44 -16.70 3.34
CA GLN A 220 16.26 -15.49 2.54
C GLN A 220 15.04 -15.63 1.60
N GLU A 221 14.84 -16.79 0.98
CA GLU A 221 13.67 -17.05 0.14
C GLU A 221 12.35 -17.00 0.94
N LYS A 222 12.34 -17.61 2.14
CA LYS A 222 11.20 -17.49 3.06
C LYS A 222 10.93 -16.04 3.45
N PHE A 223 11.97 -15.25 3.70
CA PHE A 223 11.83 -13.82 4.01
C PHE A 223 11.17 -13.07 2.85
N THR A 224 11.67 -13.26 1.62
CA THR A 224 11.09 -12.65 0.42
C THR A 224 9.62 -13.02 0.26
N THR A 225 9.28 -14.30 0.42
CA THR A 225 7.89 -14.77 0.36
C THR A 225 7.00 -14.09 1.40
N LEU A 226 7.47 -13.94 2.64
CA LEU A 226 6.71 -13.25 3.69
C LEU A 226 6.52 -11.76 3.36
N LYS A 227 7.55 -11.11 2.79
CA LYS A 227 7.47 -9.73 2.31
C LYS A 227 6.46 -9.57 1.19
N ASP A 228 6.48 -10.44 0.19
CA ASP A 228 5.53 -10.37 -0.92
C ASP A 228 4.09 -10.58 -0.43
N LYS A 229 3.88 -11.52 0.50
CA LYS A 229 2.58 -11.69 1.13
C LYS A 229 2.14 -10.46 1.92
N SER A 230 3.06 -9.76 2.56
CA SER A 230 2.78 -8.51 3.28
C SER A 230 2.26 -7.43 2.31
N PHE A 231 2.81 -7.35 1.10
CA PHE A 231 2.37 -6.38 0.10
C PHE A 231 0.97 -6.73 -0.44
N GLU A 232 0.71 -8.02 -0.67
CA GLU A 232 -0.60 -8.53 -1.09
C GLU A 232 -1.68 -8.23 -0.03
N LEU A 233 -1.45 -8.59 1.24
CA LEU A 233 -2.41 -8.34 2.32
C LEU A 233 -2.61 -6.83 2.56
N SER A 234 -1.61 -6.00 2.27
CA SER A 234 -1.76 -4.55 2.38
C SER A 234 -2.76 -4.00 1.34
N ASN A 235 -2.83 -4.57 0.14
CA ASN A 235 -3.87 -4.21 -0.83
C ASN A 235 -5.25 -4.66 -0.35
N GLN A 236 -5.34 -5.85 0.24
CA GLN A 236 -6.60 -6.37 0.77
C GLN A 236 -7.14 -5.47 1.89
N ALA A 237 -6.28 -4.95 2.75
CA ALA A 237 -6.66 -3.98 3.77
C ALA A 237 -7.24 -2.69 3.16
N LEU A 238 -6.65 -2.16 2.09
CA LEU A 238 -7.18 -1.00 1.37
C LEU A 238 -8.54 -1.28 0.74
N GLU A 239 -8.74 -2.48 0.19
CA GLU A 239 -10.04 -2.89 -0.35
C GLU A 239 -11.12 -2.90 0.73
N TRP A 240 -10.84 -3.48 1.91
CA TRP A 240 -11.79 -3.48 3.00
C TRP A 240 -12.19 -2.07 3.45
N ILE A 241 -11.21 -1.17 3.53
CA ILE A 241 -11.43 0.25 3.86
C ILE A 241 -12.36 0.89 2.83
N GLN A 242 -12.06 0.69 1.54
CA GLN A 242 -12.83 1.32 0.47
C GLN A 242 -14.26 0.76 0.35
N ASN A 243 -14.46 -0.52 0.66
CA ASN A 243 -15.78 -1.14 0.72
C ASN A 243 -16.58 -0.75 1.98
N GLY A 244 -15.95 -0.06 2.93
CA GLY A 244 -16.55 0.28 4.23
C GLY A 244 -16.76 -0.94 5.13
N GLU A 245 -16.01 -2.02 4.90
CA GLU A 245 -16.08 -3.24 5.72
C GLU A 245 -15.44 -3.01 7.09
N TYR A 246 -14.34 -2.24 7.12
CA TYR A 246 -13.62 -1.84 8.32
C TYR A 246 -13.22 -0.37 8.23
N ASP A 247 -13.10 0.30 9.38
CA ASP A 247 -12.35 1.56 9.47
C ASP A 247 -10.84 1.32 9.27
N GLU A 248 -10.09 2.39 8.97
CA GLU A 248 -8.67 2.24 8.63
C GLU A 248 -7.85 1.60 9.75
N ASP A 249 -8.00 2.05 11.00
CA ASP A 249 -7.25 1.52 12.14
C ASP A 249 -7.51 0.01 12.30
N THR A 250 -8.78 -0.41 12.23
CA THR A 250 -9.19 -1.82 12.32
C THR A 250 -8.66 -2.67 11.16
N ALA A 251 -8.70 -2.14 9.93
CA ALA A 251 -8.21 -2.89 8.76
C ALA A 251 -6.72 -3.24 8.88
N TRP A 252 -5.90 -2.31 9.38
CA TRP A 252 -4.48 -2.55 9.60
C TRP A 252 -4.18 -3.50 10.76
N GLU A 253 -5.01 -3.50 11.81
CA GLU A 253 -4.93 -4.52 12.87
C GLU A 253 -5.24 -5.93 12.32
N ILE A 254 -6.27 -6.06 11.47
CA ILE A 254 -6.61 -7.34 10.83
C ILE A 254 -5.48 -7.80 9.91
N TYR A 255 -4.90 -6.90 9.12
CA TYR A 255 -3.72 -7.18 8.31
C TYR A 255 -2.58 -7.83 9.12
N GLU A 256 -2.20 -7.26 10.28
CA GLU A 256 -1.11 -7.81 11.10
C GLU A 256 -1.48 -9.21 11.62
N ALA A 257 -2.74 -9.41 12.00
CA ALA A 257 -3.23 -10.70 12.46
C ALA A 257 -3.20 -11.77 11.35
N GLU A 258 -3.62 -11.41 10.13
CA GLU A 258 -3.62 -12.32 8.98
C GLU A 258 -2.22 -12.68 8.50
N LEU A 259 -1.31 -11.70 8.43
CA LEU A 259 0.08 -11.94 8.07
C LEU A 259 0.74 -12.91 9.06
N LYS A 260 0.47 -12.72 10.35
CA LYS A 260 0.93 -13.64 11.41
C LYS A 260 0.34 -15.03 11.27
N ALA A 261 -0.96 -15.15 11.03
CA ALA A 261 -1.62 -16.44 10.85
C ALA A 261 -1.08 -17.17 9.62
N TRP A 262 -0.88 -16.45 8.51
CA TRP A 262 -0.30 -16.98 7.29
C TRP A 262 1.14 -17.46 7.52
N ALA A 263 1.98 -16.70 8.22
CA ALA A 263 3.34 -17.10 8.53
C ALA A 263 3.37 -18.40 9.35
N LEU A 264 2.55 -18.51 10.39
CA LEU A 264 2.46 -19.73 11.20
C LEU A 264 1.99 -20.94 10.37
N LYS A 265 1.02 -20.74 9.47
CA LYS A 265 0.52 -21.78 8.56
C LYS A 265 1.59 -22.26 7.58
N ASN A 266 2.49 -21.38 7.15
CA ASN A 266 3.60 -21.68 6.25
C ASN A 266 4.89 -22.04 7.00
N HIS A 267 4.76 -22.52 8.23
CA HIS A 267 5.87 -23.05 9.04
C HIS A 267 6.98 -22.06 9.35
N PHE A 268 6.69 -20.75 9.36
CA PHE A 268 7.60 -19.79 9.96
C PHE A 268 7.61 -20.03 11.47
N THR A 269 8.79 -20.24 12.03
CA THR A 269 8.94 -20.24 13.48
C THR A 269 8.56 -18.87 14.04
N ARG A 270 8.27 -18.84 15.34
CA ARG A 270 8.10 -17.58 16.05
C ARG A 270 9.33 -16.70 15.86
N GLU A 271 10.54 -17.23 16.01
CA GLU A 271 11.75 -16.44 15.81
C GLU A 271 11.87 -15.91 14.39
N GLU A 272 11.56 -16.70 13.36
CA GLU A 272 11.58 -16.23 11.97
C GLU A 272 10.54 -15.12 11.73
N TYR A 273 9.27 -15.31 12.09
CA TYR A 273 8.26 -14.24 11.97
C TYR A 273 8.67 -12.97 12.72
N TYR A 274 9.17 -13.14 13.95
CA TYR A 274 9.57 -12.02 14.79
C TYR A 274 10.84 -11.35 14.29
N ASP A 275 11.77 -12.09 13.69
CA ASP A 275 12.97 -11.54 13.06
C ASP A 275 12.65 -10.74 11.80
N VAL A 276 11.56 -11.07 11.09
CA VAL A 276 11.14 -10.40 9.86
C VAL A 276 10.22 -9.19 10.12
N LEU A 277 9.28 -9.29 11.07
CA LEU A 277 8.21 -8.29 11.25
C LEU A 277 8.19 -7.64 12.63
N ASN A 278 8.73 -8.28 13.67
CA ASN A 278 8.68 -7.77 15.05
C ASN A 278 10.02 -7.21 15.57
N ALA A 279 11.13 -7.49 14.90
CA ALA A 279 12.38 -6.75 15.03
C ALA A 279 12.13 -5.28 14.70
N LYS A 280 11.21 -5.03 13.74
CA LYS A 280 10.60 -3.72 13.50
C LYS A 280 9.97 -3.17 14.77
N ASN A 281 9.04 -3.87 15.42
CA ASN A 281 8.39 -3.40 16.65
C ASN A 281 9.36 -3.01 17.78
N THR A 282 10.28 -3.89 18.19
CA THR A 282 11.15 -3.57 19.34
C THR A 282 12.20 -2.51 19.00
N LYS A 283 12.81 -2.59 17.82
CA LYS A 283 13.80 -1.57 17.40
C LYS A 283 13.12 -0.25 17.07
N PHE A 284 12.03 -0.26 16.33
CA PHE A 284 11.23 0.93 16.06
C PHE A 284 10.76 1.59 17.35
N ASN A 285 10.22 0.85 18.32
CA ASN A 285 9.80 1.44 19.60
C ASN A 285 10.98 1.91 20.47
N SER A 286 12.17 1.33 20.30
CA SER A 286 13.39 1.85 20.94
C SER A 286 13.92 3.11 20.27
N ILE A 287 13.68 3.25 18.96
CA ILE A 287 14.08 4.41 18.17
C ILE A 287 13.04 5.52 18.33
N VAL A 288 11.76 5.20 18.28
CA VAL A 288 10.62 6.12 18.21
C VAL A 288 9.78 5.98 19.47
N THR A 289 9.71 7.05 20.27
CA THR A 289 8.77 7.15 21.39
C THR A 289 7.73 8.22 21.11
N LEU A 290 6.45 7.85 21.19
CA LEU A 290 5.31 8.75 21.10
C LEU A 290 4.94 9.24 22.50
N SER A 291 5.19 10.52 22.81
CA SER A 291 4.86 11.14 24.10
C SER A 291 4.08 12.43 23.87
N GLY A 292 2.79 12.45 24.24
CA GLY A 292 1.99 13.69 24.25
C GLY A 292 1.84 14.39 22.90
N GLY A 293 1.95 13.67 21.78
CA GLY A 293 1.88 14.23 20.42
C GLY A 293 3.25 14.65 19.84
N ALA A 294 4.34 14.50 20.58
CA ALA A 294 5.69 14.68 20.08
C ALA A 294 6.38 13.33 19.84
N ILE A 295 7.12 13.21 18.74
CA ILE A 295 7.94 12.04 18.43
C ILE A 295 9.38 12.29 18.89
N ASN A 296 9.89 11.45 19.79
CA ASN A 296 11.32 11.41 20.11
C ASN A 296 11.98 10.28 19.32
N VAL A 297 12.97 10.63 18.48
CA VAL A 297 13.77 9.67 17.71
C VAL A 297 15.19 9.57 18.26
N THR A 298 15.59 8.39 18.71
CA THR A 298 16.93 8.07 19.19
C THR A 298 17.67 7.29 18.09
N LEU A 299 18.67 7.92 17.46
CA LEU A 299 19.50 7.30 16.42
C LEU A 299 20.81 6.74 17.01
#